data_AF-A0A4R8SU24-F1
#
_entry.id   AF-A0A4R8SU24-F1
#
_cell.length_a   1.000
_cell.length_b   1.000
_cell.length_c   1.000
_cell.angle_alpha   90.00
_cell.angle_beta   90.00
_cell.angle_gamma   90.00
#
_symmetry.space_group_name_H-M   'P 1'
#
loop_
_entity.id
_entity.type
_entity.pdbx_description
1 polymer ?
#
loop_
_entity_poly.entity_id
_entity_poly.type
_entity_poly.pdbx_seq_one_letter_code
_entity_poly.pdbx_strand_id
1 'polypeptide(L)'
;MLKVEKNGIDAMGFYDCRCMITGVSLRAVDATLVVLRRIGSNYLPITLGITGTYDRYGCIDGVHEDLNTELVRRYFFDRYRDTRFFAKDQTRTFDGDALTSDGHIEELLQLIERTHVAIADEMHAEDIYSYSASTVLDGDIVAFALIAQPVWDAIVDAAAAPGGPLTQQFEQLFGTESTAAEIYEGQLPELATAIGQLAAVSDFVETHGLRWAPAPEPSQRYPTGYGGQHGDEIKEFLVQAKYDYQDTPTVLAGLVTYEELIDWIVTS
;
A
#
# COMPACT_ATOMS: atom_id res chain seq x y z
N MET A 1 22.70 38.62 -16.60
CA MET A 1 23.44 37.38 -16.23
C MET A 1 23.30 37.22 -14.72
N LEU A 2 22.16 36.69 -14.28
CA LEU A 2 21.85 36.51 -12.86
C LEU A 2 22.24 35.09 -12.47
N LYS A 3 23.23 34.99 -11.57
CA LYS A 3 23.57 33.76 -10.86
C LYS A 3 22.39 33.46 -9.93
N VAL A 4 21.59 32.45 -10.28
CA VAL A 4 20.69 31.82 -9.33
C VAL A 4 21.51 30.76 -8.62
N GLU A 5 21.89 31.04 -7.39
CA GLU A 5 22.45 30.03 -6.49
C GLU A 5 21.38 28.95 -6.28
N LYS A 6 21.67 27.75 -6.78
CA LYS A 6 20.92 26.53 -6.46
C LYS A 6 21.12 26.26 -4.98
N ASN A 7 20.13 26.64 -4.18
CA ASN A 7 19.93 26.00 -2.88
C ASN A 7 19.51 24.56 -3.15
N GLY A 8 20.48 23.66 -3.07
CA GLY A 8 20.21 22.24 -2.86
C GLY A 8 19.52 22.11 -1.50
N ILE A 9 18.24 21.80 -1.55
CA ILE A 9 17.53 21.22 -0.42
C ILE A 9 17.16 19.83 -0.91
N ASP A 10 17.88 18.83 -0.42
CA ASP A 10 17.41 17.45 -0.40
C ASP A 10 16.12 17.42 0.42
N ALA A 11 14.99 17.61 -0.23
CA ALA A 11 13.69 17.34 0.37
C ALA A 11 13.44 15.84 0.27
N MET A 12 14.16 15.03 1.06
CA MET A 12 13.59 13.76 1.50
C MET A 12 12.51 14.11 2.52
N GLY A 13 11.31 14.42 2.02
CA GLY A 13 10.14 14.54 2.88
C GLY A 13 9.94 13.22 3.62
N PHE A 14 9.71 13.29 4.92
CA PHE A 14 9.10 12.17 5.62
C PHE A 14 7.63 12.14 5.20
N TYR A 15 7.11 10.95 4.96
CA TYR A 15 5.74 10.74 4.53
C TYR A 15 5.11 9.85 5.58
N ASP A 16 4.24 10.41 6.42
CA ASP A 16 3.44 9.60 7.34
C ASP A 16 2.12 9.27 6.67
N CYS A 17 1.86 7.99 6.40
CA CYS A 17 0.64 7.48 5.84
C CYS A 17 -0.32 7.04 6.94
N ARG A 18 -1.60 7.08 6.60
CA ARG A 18 -2.67 6.56 7.45
C ARG A 18 -3.10 5.19 6.94
N CYS A 19 -3.44 4.30 7.86
CA CYS A 19 -4.04 3.00 7.56
C CYS A 19 -5.28 3.20 6.67
N MET A 20 -5.34 2.49 5.54
CA MET A 20 -6.45 2.59 4.58
C MET A 20 -7.81 2.32 5.23
N ILE A 21 -7.86 1.36 6.16
CA ILE A 21 -9.11 0.92 6.79
C ILE A 21 -9.51 1.86 7.93
N THR A 22 -8.60 2.24 8.83
CA THR A 22 -8.98 2.93 10.09
C THR A 22 -8.53 4.37 10.16
N GLY A 23 -7.64 4.80 9.28
CA GLY A 23 -7.09 6.14 9.31
C GLY A 23 -6.11 6.40 10.45
N VAL A 24 -5.70 5.39 11.23
CA VAL A 24 -4.63 5.57 12.24
C VAL A 24 -3.27 5.76 11.57
N SER A 25 -2.35 6.45 12.25
CA SER A 25 -0.99 6.65 11.73
C SER A 25 -0.21 5.33 11.67
N LEU A 26 0.54 5.10 10.58
CA LEU A 26 1.38 3.91 10.45
C LEU A 26 2.78 4.08 11.07
N ARG A 27 3.14 5.30 11.49
CA ARG A 27 4.49 5.70 11.93
C ARG A 27 5.18 4.78 12.95
N ALA A 28 4.41 4.09 13.77
CA ALA A 28 4.88 3.40 14.96
C ALA A 28 4.56 1.90 15.00
N VAL A 29 4.03 1.35 13.91
CA VAL A 29 3.63 -0.07 13.84
C VAL A 29 4.08 -0.67 12.51
N ASP A 30 4.18 -1.99 12.48
CA ASP A 30 4.30 -2.73 11.23
C ASP A 30 3.03 -2.54 10.38
N ALA A 31 3.19 -2.71 9.08
CA ALA A 31 2.11 -2.57 8.12
C ALA A 31 2.11 -3.72 7.11
N THR A 32 0.90 -4.07 6.66
CA THR A 32 0.69 -4.91 5.49
C THR A 32 0.45 -4.03 4.27
N LEU A 33 1.28 -4.22 3.24
CA LEU A 33 1.16 -3.58 1.94
C LEU A 33 0.47 -4.53 0.95
N VAL A 34 -0.46 -3.99 0.17
CA VAL A 34 -1.10 -4.72 -0.94
C VAL A 34 -0.90 -3.91 -2.21
N VAL A 35 -0.23 -4.48 -3.21
CA VAL A 35 -0.02 -3.81 -4.51
C VAL A 35 -1.34 -3.83 -5.28
N LEU A 36 -1.67 -2.68 -5.84
CA LEU A 36 -2.90 -2.42 -6.56
C LEU A 36 -2.60 -2.06 -8.01
N ARG A 37 -3.49 -2.46 -8.92
CA ARG A 37 -3.55 -1.97 -10.30
C ARG A 37 -4.77 -1.09 -10.47
N ARG A 38 -4.57 0.11 -11.03
CA ARG A 38 -5.67 1.05 -11.33
C ARG A 38 -6.28 0.72 -12.69
N ILE A 39 -7.48 0.17 -12.71
CA ILE A 39 -8.25 -0.10 -13.93
C ILE A 39 -9.44 0.88 -13.97
N GLY A 40 -9.36 1.87 -14.87
CA GLY A 40 -10.29 2.99 -14.88
C GLY A 40 -10.22 3.81 -13.59
N SER A 41 -11.34 3.94 -12.87
CA SER A 41 -11.40 4.63 -11.58
C SER A 41 -11.19 3.73 -10.36
N ASN A 42 -10.99 2.44 -10.57
CA ASN A 42 -10.93 1.45 -9.49
C ASN A 42 -9.50 0.96 -9.29
N TYR A 43 -9.11 0.75 -8.03
CA TYR A 43 -7.88 0.05 -7.69
C TYR A 43 -8.22 -1.37 -7.27
N LEU A 44 -7.60 -2.35 -7.91
CA LEU A 44 -7.82 -3.76 -7.65
C LEU A 44 -6.52 -4.36 -7.08
N PRO A 45 -6.59 -5.14 -5.99
CA PRO A 45 -5.45 -5.92 -5.52
C PRO A 45 -4.88 -6.80 -6.64
N ILE A 46 -3.56 -6.84 -6.77
CA ILE A 46 -2.86 -7.76 -7.66
C ILE A 46 -1.83 -8.63 -6.93
N THR A 47 -1.63 -8.39 -5.63
CA THR A 47 -0.79 -9.22 -4.75
C THR A 47 -1.54 -9.61 -3.49
N LEU A 48 -1.06 -10.66 -2.84
CA LEU A 48 -1.32 -10.95 -1.43
C LEU A 48 -0.61 -9.91 -0.55
N GLY A 49 -0.95 -9.89 0.75
CA GLY A 49 -0.35 -8.97 1.72
C GLY A 49 1.15 -9.19 1.88
N ILE A 50 1.92 -8.10 1.89
CA ILE A 50 3.35 -8.07 2.12
C ILE A 50 3.59 -7.32 3.43
N THR A 51 4.10 -8.01 4.45
CA THR A 51 4.34 -7.41 5.76
C THR A 51 5.76 -6.87 5.87
N GLY A 52 5.88 -5.68 6.45
CA GLY A 52 7.16 -5.08 6.82
C GLY A 52 6.96 -3.96 7.84
N THR A 53 8.06 -3.33 8.23
CA THR A 53 8.06 -2.20 9.15
C THR A 53 7.87 -0.91 8.38
N TYR A 54 6.96 -0.05 8.84
CA TYR A 54 6.72 1.24 8.19
C TYR A 54 7.98 2.13 8.21
N ASP A 55 8.44 2.56 7.05
CA ASP A 55 9.75 3.20 6.87
C ASP A 55 9.75 4.72 7.15
N ARG A 56 8.57 5.31 7.38
CA ARG A 56 8.33 6.76 7.55
C ARG A 56 8.60 7.59 6.30
N TYR A 57 8.73 6.94 5.17
CA TYR A 57 8.82 7.50 3.83
C TYR A 57 7.65 7.00 2.95
N GLY A 58 6.55 6.57 3.55
CA GLY A 58 5.33 6.23 2.83
C GLY A 58 5.25 4.79 2.37
N CYS A 59 6.20 3.95 2.77
CA CYS A 59 6.32 2.55 2.36
C CYS A 59 6.62 1.64 3.58
N ILE A 60 6.91 0.38 3.30
CA ILE A 60 7.48 -0.57 4.25
C ILE A 60 8.95 -0.88 3.89
N ASP A 61 9.74 -1.18 4.90
CA ASP A 61 11.11 -1.69 4.84
C ASP A 61 11.22 -2.94 5.75
N GLY A 62 12.33 -3.67 5.67
CA GLY A 62 12.53 -4.91 6.41
C GLY A 62 11.45 -5.94 6.06
N VAL A 63 11.14 -6.08 4.77
CA VAL A 63 10.07 -6.96 4.30
C VAL A 63 10.36 -8.39 4.74
N HIS A 64 9.34 -9.07 5.27
CA HIS A 64 9.48 -10.48 5.62
C HIS A 64 9.62 -11.31 4.34
N GLU A 65 10.79 -11.90 4.12
CA GLU A 65 11.03 -12.76 2.97
C GLU A 65 10.26 -14.09 3.08
N ASP A 66 9.33 -14.31 2.16
CA ASP A 66 8.57 -15.54 2.03
C ASP A 66 8.32 -15.91 0.55
N LEU A 67 7.52 -16.96 0.31
CA LEU A 67 7.18 -17.36 -1.06
C LEU A 67 6.39 -16.28 -1.80
N ASN A 68 5.49 -15.55 -1.13
CA ASN A 68 4.71 -14.49 -1.75
C ASN A 68 5.62 -13.36 -2.22
N THR A 69 6.52 -12.87 -1.36
CA THR A 69 7.40 -11.74 -1.71
C THR A 69 8.36 -12.12 -2.84
N GLU A 70 8.88 -13.34 -2.87
CA GLU A 70 9.73 -13.80 -3.97
C GLU A 70 8.96 -13.89 -5.30
N LEU A 71 7.72 -14.39 -5.30
CA LEU A 71 6.90 -14.47 -6.52
C LEU A 71 6.53 -13.09 -7.06
N VAL A 72 6.16 -12.16 -6.17
CA VAL A 72 5.87 -10.76 -6.54
C VAL A 72 7.10 -10.09 -7.13
N ARG A 73 8.26 -10.21 -6.45
CA ARG A 73 9.53 -9.68 -6.92
C ARG A 73 9.85 -10.23 -8.31
N ARG A 74 9.84 -11.56 -8.45
CA ARG A 74 10.16 -12.21 -9.73
C ARG A 74 9.26 -11.72 -10.86
N TYR A 75 7.94 -11.66 -10.63
CA TYR A 75 6.99 -11.21 -11.64
C TYR A 75 7.30 -9.80 -12.14
N PHE A 76 7.40 -8.81 -11.24
CA PHE A 76 7.63 -7.42 -11.66
C PHE A 76 8.98 -7.22 -12.34
N PHE A 77 10.01 -7.94 -11.91
CA PHE A 77 11.33 -7.88 -12.54
C PHE A 77 11.33 -8.54 -13.92
N ASP A 78 10.61 -9.65 -14.11
CA ASP A 78 10.43 -10.27 -15.42
C ASP A 78 9.65 -9.34 -16.36
N ARG A 79 8.56 -8.71 -15.88
CA ARG A 79 7.78 -7.71 -16.63
C ARG A 79 8.56 -6.44 -16.94
N TYR A 80 9.50 -6.06 -16.08
CA TYR A 80 10.39 -4.94 -16.34
C TYR A 80 11.36 -5.27 -17.48
N ARG A 81 11.96 -6.46 -17.47
CA ARG A 81 12.88 -6.92 -18.53
C ARG A 81 12.19 -7.08 -19.89
N ASP A 82 10.94 -7.52 -19.90
CA ASP A 82 10.15 -7.67 -21.14
C ASP A 82 9.38 -6.40 -21.55
N THR A 83 9.59 -5.29 -20.83
CA THR A 83 9.02 -3.94 -21.08
C THR A 83 7.52 -3.80 -20.84
N ARG A 84 6.83 -4.81 -20.30
CA ARG A 84 5.43 -4.70 -19.86
C ARG A 84 5.26 -3.83 -18.61
N PHE A 85 6.30 -3.74 -17.78
CA PHE A 85 6.33 -2.90 -16.58
C PHE A 85 7.32 -1.75 -16.74
N PHE A 86 6.82 -0.53 -16.68
CA PHE A 86 7.61 0.68 -16.54
C PHE A 86 7.86 0.94 -15.05
N ALA A 87 9.13 1.19 -14.68
CA ALA A 87 9.52 1.48 -13.31
C ALA A 87 10.74 2.43 -13.28
N LYS A 88 10.48 3.73 -13.11
CA LYS A 88 11.51 4.77 -13.01
C LYS A 88 10.97 5.94 -12.20
N ASP A 89 11.74 6.43 -11.25
CA ASP A 89 11.38 7.61 -10.45
C ASP A 89 11.11 8.82 -11.36
N GLN A 90 9.86 9.28 -11.36
CA GLN A 90 9.38 10.46 -12.11
C GLN A 90 9.28 11.72 -11.21
N THR A 91 9.62 11.62 -9.93
CA THR A 91 9.46 12.70 -8.95
C THR A 91 10.65 13.67 -8.91
N ARG A 92 11.76 13.30 -9.56
CA ARG A 92 13.02 14.07 -9.56
C ARG A 92 13.42 14.54 -10.96
N THR A 93 14.09 15.69 -11.02
CA THR A 93 14.57 16.32 -12.29
C THR A 93 15.86 15.72 -12.84
N PHE A 94 16.52 14.81 -12.11
CA PHE A 94 17.67 14.05 -12.62
C PHE A 94 17.18 12.72 -13.21
N ASP A 95 18.03 12.01 -13.96
CA ASP A 95 17.70 10.64 -14.39
C ASP A 95 17.36 9.81 -13.15
N GLY A 96 16.06 9.70 -12.87
CA GLY A 96 15.55 9.08 -11.66
C GLY A 96 16.01 7.64 -11.56
N ASP A 97 16.16 7.17 -10.33
CA ASP A 97 16.52 5.79 -10.05
C ASP A 97 15.51 4.88 -10.78
N ALA A 98 16.04 4.00 -11.62
CA ALA A 98 15.25 3.02 -12.36
C ALA A 98 15.37 1.68 -11.67
N LEU A 99 14.34 0.85 -11.82
CA LEU A 99 14.40 -0.51 -11.29
C LEU A 99 15.63 -1.22 -11.90
N THR A 100 16.43 -1.84 -11.04
CA THR A 100 17.55 -2.68 -11.47
C THR A 100 17.03 -4.08 -11.80
N SER A 101 17.77 -4.85 -12.60
CA SER A 101 17.30 -6.18 -13.00
C SER A 101 17.40 -7.24 -11.91
N ASP A 102 17.98 -6.94 -10.75
CA ASP A 102 18.34 -7.89 -9.70
C ASP A 102 18.20 -7.33 -8.27
N GLY A 103 17.63 -6.13 -8.15
CA GLY A 103 17.30 -5.48 -6.88
C GLY A 103 16.34 -6.24 -5.96
N HIS A 104 16.23 -5.68 -4.76
CA HIS A 104 15.36 -6.19 -3.71
C HIS A 104 13.90 -5.76 -3.93
N ILE A 105 12.96 -6.42 -3.24
CA ILE A 105 11.54 -6.07 -3.33
C ILE A 105 11.30 -4.63 -2.85
N GLU A 106 12.07 -4.15 -1.89
CA GLU A 106 11.99 -2.79 -1.37
C GLU A 106 12.31 -1.73 -2.45
N GLU A 107 13.23 -1.99 -3.38
CA GLU A 107 13.49 -1.08 -4.53
C GLU A 107 12.24 -0.94 -5.40
N LEU A 108 11.54 -2.05 -5.66
CA LEU A 108 10.27 -2.06 -6.37
C LEU A 108 9.19 -1.28 -5.60
N LEU A 109 9.04 -1.56 -4.30
CA LEU A 109 8.02 -0.92 -3.47
C LEU A 109 8.26 0.59 -3.36
N GLN A 110 9.51 1.03 -3.25
CA GLN A 110 9.86 2.45 -3.28
C GLN A 110 9.47 3.12 -4.60
N LEU A 111 9.68 2.46 -5.75
CA LEU A 111 9.23 3.02 -7.03
C LEU A 111 7.71 3.09 -7.14
N ILE A 112 7.00 2.11 -6.59
CA ILE A 112 5.53 2.14 -6.51
C ILE A 112 5.07 3.28 -5.57
N GLU A 113 5.76 3.52 -4.45
CA GLU A 113 5.49 4.65 -3.55
C GLU A 113 5.61 5.98 -4.30
N ARG A 114 6.64 6.16 -5.13
CA ARG A 114 6.84 7.37 -5.93
C ARG A 114 5.69 7.65 -6.91
N THR A 115 4.90 6.64 -7.29
CA THR A 115 3.69 6.83 -8.09
C THR A 115 2.59 7.57 -7.34
N HIS A 116 2.61 7.58 -6.01
CA HIS A 116 1.66 8.33 -5.18
C HIS A 116 1.73 9.84 -5.43
N VAL A 117 2.89 10.37 -5.87
CA VAL A 117 3.03 11.79 -6.26
C VAL A 117 2.12 12.12 -7.44
N ALA A 118 2.12 11.28 -8.49
CA ALA A 118 1.28 11.49 -9.66
C ALA A 118 -0.21 11.44 -9.30
N ILE A 119 -0.60 10.54 -8.38
CA ILE A 119 -1.99 10.41 -7.91
C ILE A 119 -2.41 11.64 -7.09
N ALA A 120 -1.54 12.16 -6.22
CA ALA A 120 -1.81 13.38 -5.47
C ALA A 120 -1.89 14.61 -6.40
N ASP A 121 -1.05 14.66 -7.42
CA ASP A 121 -0.92 15.80 -8.33
C ASP A 121 -2.00 15.85 -9.43
N GLU A 122 -2.62 14.72 -9.80
CA GLU A 122 -3.85 14.68 -10.63
C GLU A 122 -4.93 15.64 -10.10
N MET A 123 -4.88 16.01 -8.82
CA MET A 123 -5.79 16.98 -8.17
C MET A 123 -5.45 18.45 -8.44
N HIS A 124 -4.20 18.80 -8.71
CA HIS A 124 -3.73 20.17 -8.88
C HIS A 124 -3.70 20.57 -10.36
N ALA A 125 -4.79 20.25 -11.09
CA ALA A 125 -4.98 20.42 -12.53
C ALA A 125 -4.84 21.86 -13.09
N GLU A 126 -4.37 22.82 -12.29
CA GLU A 126 -4.02 24.18 -12.67
C GLU A 126 -2.51 24.39 -12.92
N ASP A 127 -1.65 23.43 -12.55
CA ASP A 127 -0.19 23.56 -12.73
C ASP A 127 0.34 22.93 -14.03
N ILE A 128 1.32 23.62 -14.63
CA ILE A 128 1.99 23.29 -15.91
C ILE A 128 2.85 22.01 -15.81
N TYR A 129 2.97 21.42 -14.62
CA TYR A 129 3.87 20.31 -14.30
C TYR A 129 3.11 19.14 -13.68
N SER A 130 2.39 18.38 -14.50
CA SER A 130 1.81 17.10 -14.06
C SER A 130 2.90 16.03 -13.93
N TYR A 131 3.06 15.44 -12.74
CA TYR A 131 3.96 14.29 -12.56
C TYR A 131 3.41 13.06 -13.28
N SER A 132 4.27 12.38 -14.03
CA SER A 132 3.94 11.05 -14.58
C SER A 132 4.06 9.97 -13.51
N ALA A 133 3.27 8.91 -13.62
CA ALA A 133 3.39 7.75 -12.72
C ALA A 133 4.78 7.11 -12.82
N SER A 134 5.38 6.76 -11.67
CA SER A 134 6.69 6.11 -11.63
C SER A 134 6.63 4.62 -11.97
N THR A 135 5.44 4.02 -11.82
CA THR A 135 5.18 2.61 -12.11
C THR A 135 3.90 2.39 -12.91
N VAL A 136 4.02 1.73 -14.05
CA VAL A 136 2.90 1.42 -14.97
C VAL A 136 3.06 0.00 -15.50
N LEU A 137 2.02 -0.84 -15.36
CA LEU A 137 1.97 -2.22 -15.84
C LEU A 137 0.94 -2.35 -16.97
N ASP A 138 1.39 -2.74 -18.16
CA ASP A 138 0.55 -2.89 -19.36
C ASP A 138 -0.33 -1.63 -19.65
N GLY A 139 0.18 -0.44 -19.32
CA GLY A 139 -0.52 0.85 -19.48
C GLY A 139 -1.31 1.33 -18.27
N ASP A 140 -1.48 0.50 -17.23
CA ASP A 140 -2.23 0.86 -16.02
C ASP A 140 -1.30 1.26 -14.87
N ILE A 141 -1.71 2.25 -14.08
CA ILE A 141 -0.96 2.70 -12.90
C ILE A 141 -0.89 1.57 -11.87
N VAL A 142 0.31 1.34 -11.35
CA VAL A 142 0.55 0.47 -10.19
C VAL A 142 0.80 1.33 -8.97
N ALA A 143 0.08 1.06 -7.87
CA ALA A 143 0.18 1.75 -6.59
C ALA A 143 0.08 0.71 -5.45
N PHE A 144 0.01 1.13 -4.18
CA PHE A 144 -0.32 0.20 -3.10
C PHE A 144 -1.21 0.81 -2.02
N ALA A 145 -1.95 -0.04 -1.32
CA ALA A 145 -2.59 0.29 -0.05
C ALA A 145 -1.73 -0.17 1.13
N LEU A 146 -1.81 0.55 2.24
CA LEU A 146 -1.20 0.19 3.51
C LEU A 146 -2.27 0.00 4.59
N ILE A 147 -2.17 -1.08 5.35
CA ILE A 147 -3.02 -1.40 6.48
C ILE A 147 -2.13 -1.63 7.70
N ALA A 148 -2.46 -1.03 8.84
CA ALA A 148 -1.74 -1.28 10.09
C ALA A 148 -1.83 -2.77 10.46
N GLN A 149 -0.72 -3.42 10.78
CA GLN A 149 -0.69 -4.85 11.06
C GLN A 149 -1.70 -5.27 12.16
N PRO A 150 -1.87 -4.54 13.29
CA PRO A 150 -2.88 -4.89 14.29
C PRO A 150 -4.32 -4.89 13.77
N VAL A 151 -4.62 -4.04 12.77
CA VAL A 151 -5.95 -3.99 12.13
C VAL A 151 -6.12 -5.16 11.17
N TRP A 152 -5.08 -5.45 10.38
CA TRP A 152 -5.06 -6.60 9.48
C TRP A 152 -5.30 -7.90 10.26
N ASP A 153 -4.52 -8.13 11.32
CA ASP A 153 -4.58 -9.33 12.15
C ASP A 153 -5.96 -9.48 12.81
N ALA A 154 -6.51 -8.40 13.38
CA ALA A 154 -7.82 -8.45 14.01
C ALA A 154 -8.94 -8.84 13.02
N ILE A 155 -8.88 -8.35 11.77
CA ILE A 155 -9.85 -8.73 10.73
C ILE A 155 -9.69 -10.19 10.34
N VAL A 156 -8.45 -10.65 10.15
CA VAL A 156 -8.14 -12.05 9.82
C VAL A 156 -8.60 -12.99 10.92
N ASP A 157 -8.30 -12.68 12.18
CA ASP A 157 -8.62 -13.52 13.33
C ASP A 157 -10.14 -13.63 13.58
N ALA A 158 -10.89 -12.59 13.23
CA ALA A 158 -12.36 -12.58 13.32
C ALA A 158 -13.06 -13.26 12.13
N ALA A 159 -12.34 -13.55 11.04
CA ALA A 159 -12.93 -14.11 9.85
C ALA A 159 -13.37 -15.56 10.07
N ALA A 160 -14.49 -15.92 9.44
CA ALA A 160 -14.90 -17.32 9.40
C ALA A 160 -13.88 -18.15 8.61
N ALA A 161 -13.77 -19.44 8.95
CA ALA A 161 -12.94 -20.35 8.18
C ALA A 161 -13.34 -20.31 6.69
N PRO A 162 -12.38 -20.32 5.75
CA PRO A 162 -12.68 -20.14 4.35
C PRO A 162 -13.67 -21.19 3.83
N GLY A 163 -14.73 -20.72 3.18
CA GLY A 163 -15.73 -21.57 2.55
C GLY A 163 -15.32 -21.95 1.13
N GLY A 164 -15.32 -23.24 0.80
CA GLY A 164 -15.17 -23.71 -0.58
C GLY A 164 -13.73 -23.88 -1.08
N PRO A 165 -13.56 -24.26 -2.36
CA PRO A 165 -12.25 -24.54 -2.96
C PRO A 165 -11.33 -23.32 -3.02
N LEU A 166 -10.03 -23.53 -2.79
CA LEU A 166 -9.03 -22.46 -2.81
C LEU A 166 -8.98 -21.70 -4.15
N THR A 167 -9.17 -22.41 -5.27
CA THR A 167 -9.22 -21.79 -6.60
C THR A 167 -10.39 -20.82 -6.75
N GLN A 168 -11.55 -21.16 -6.16
CA GLN A 168 -12.72 -20.29 -6.19
C GLN A 168 -12.49 -19.02 -5.36
N GLN A 169 -11.86 -19.15 -4.18
CA GLN A 169 -11.51 -18.00 -3.35
C GLN A 169 -10.52 -17.07 -4.07
N PHE A 170 -9.52 -17.65 -4.73
CA PHE A 170 -8.55 -16.90 -5.53
C PHE A 170 -9.22 -16.16 -6.70
N GLU A 171 -10.11 -16.83 -7.43
CA GLU A 171 -10.88 -16.23 -8.52
C GLU A 171 -11.82 -15.12 -8.05
N GLN A 172 -12.43 -15.25 -6.85
CA GLN A 172 -13.27 -14.21 -6.26
C GLN A 172 -12.45 -12.97 -5.87
N LEU A 173 -11.25 -13.17 -5.34
CA LEU A 173 -10.35 -12.09 -4.94
C LEU A 173 -9.84 -11.27 -6.12
N PHE A 174 -9.34 -11.96 -7.15
CA PHE A 174 -8.57 -11.32 -8.21
C PHE A 174 -9.27 -11.31 -9.58
N GLY A 175 -10.20 -12.22 -9.81
CA GLY A 175 -10.80 -12.50 -11.12
C GLY A 175 -10.04 -13.54 -11.94
N THR A 176 -10.75 -14.17 -12.87
CA THR A 176 -10.19 -15.09 -13.88
C THR A 176 -9.37 -14.27 -14.88
N GLU A 177 -8.11 -14.62 -15.13
CA GLU A 177 -7.15 -13.84 -15.98
C GLU A 177 -6.56 -12.56 -15.34
N SER A 178 -6.47 -12.53 -14.02
CA SER A 178 -5.85 -11.42 -13.29
C SER A 178 -4.32 -11.44 -13.32
N THR A 179 -3.70 -10.28 -13.09
CA THR A 179 -2.24 -10.19 -12.86
C THR A 179 -1.78 -11.11 -11.72
N ALA A 180 -2.60 -11.30 -10.69
CA ALA A 180 -2.32 -12.24 -9.61
C ALA A 180 -2.22 -13.70 -10.11
N ALA A 181 -3.03 -14.10 -11.11
CA ALA A 181 -2.95 -15.43 -11.69
C ALA A 181 -1.60 -15.69 -12.38
N GLU A 182 -0.98 -14.67 -13.00
CA GLU A 182 0.38 -14.76 -13.53
C GLU A 182 1.43 -14.82 -12.40
N ILE A 183 1.26 -14.06 -11.31
CA ILE A 183 2.20 -14.02 -10.19
C ILE A 183 2.24 -15.37 -9.45
N TYR A 184 1.08 -15.98 -9.21
CA TYR A 184 0.92 -17.15 -8.34
C TYR A 184 0.70 -18.47 -9.09
N GLU A 185 1.02 -18.50 -10.40
CA GLU A 185 0.81 -19.67 -11.25
C GLU A 185 1.46 -20.93 -10.65
N GLY A 186 0.64 -21.95 -10.39
CA GLY A 186 1.10 -23.24 -9.86
C GLY A 186 1.53 -23.24 -8.40
N GLN A 187 1.32 -22.15 -7.64
CA GLN A 187 1.75 -22.01 -6.23
C GLN A 187 0.57 -21.80 -5.26
N LEU A 188 -0.68 -21.94 -5.71
CA LEU A 188 -1.84 -21.67 -4.86
C LEU A 188 -1.88 -22.50 -3.57
N PRO A 189 -1.64 -23.83 -3.57
CA PRO A 189 -1.69 -24.62 -2.35
C PRO A 189 -0.76 -24.12 -1.24
N GLU A 190 0.44 -23.66 -1.61
CA GLU A 190 1.46 -23.12 -0.71
C GLU A 190 1.07 -21.75 -0.14
N LEU A 191 0.19 -21.03 -0.83
CA LEU A 191 -0.27 -19.68 -0.48
C LEU A 191 -1.66 -19.66 0.16
N ALA A 192 -2.23 -20.82 0.51
CA ALA A 192 -3.60 -20.93 1.01
C ALA A 192 -3.91 -20.01 2.21
N THR A 193 -2.97 -19.89 3.15
CA THR A 193 -3.12 -19.00 4.31
C THR A 193 -3.16 -17.54 3.89
N ALA A 194 -2.22 -17.08 3.06
CA ALA A 194 -2.14 -15.69 2.61
C ALA A 194 -3.34 -15.31 1.73
N ILE A 195 -3.84 -16.24 0.91
CA ILE A 195 -5.08 -16.09 0.15
C ILE A 195 -6.27 -15.90 1.10
N GLY A 196 -6.39 -16.75 2.13
CA GLY A 196 -7.46 -16.61 3.13
C GLY A 196 -7.40 -15.28 3.89
N GLN A 197 -6.20 -14.79 4.21
CA GLN A 197 -6.03 -13.50 4.87
C GLN A 197 -6.50 -12.34 3.99
N LEU A 198 -6.07 -12.27 2.73
CA LEU A 198 -6.52 -11.23 1.82
C LEU A 198 -8.03 -11.33 1.53
N ALA A 199 -8.59 -12.53 1.46
CA ALA A 199 -10.04 -12.74 1.32
C ALA A 199 -10.81 -12.12 2.48
N ALA A 200 -10.41 -12.42 3.72
CA ALA A 200 -11.02 -11.83 4.92
C ALA A 200 -11.00 -10.30 4.90
N VAL A 201 -9.85 -9.72 4.54
CA VAL A 201 -9.69 -8.26 4.49
C VAL A 201 -10.49 -7.65 3.34
N SER A 202 -10.53 -8.31 2.18
CA SER A 202 -11.30 -7.84 1.02
C SER A 202 -12.81 -7.87 1.29
N ASP A 203 -13.31 -8.95 1.89
CA ASP A 203 -14.71 -9.07 2.34
C ASP A 203 -15.06 -7.99 3.37
N PHE A 204 -14.13 -7.70 4.29
CA PHE A 204 -14.29 -6.61 5.26
C PHE A 204 -14.39 -5.24 4.56
N VAL A 205 -13.48 -4.95 3.63
CA VAL A 205 -13.48 -3.71 2.84
C VAL A 205 -14.80 -3.53 2.11
N GLU A 206 -15.28 -4.57 1.43
CA GLU A 206 -16.55 -4.53 0.69
C GLU A 206 -17.75 -4.35 1.64
N THR A 207 -17.84 -5.14 2.71
CA THR A 207 -18.96 -5.11 3.67
C THR A 207 -19.13 -3.76 4.35
N HIS A 208 -18.02 -3.02 4.55
CA HIS A 208 -18.03 -1.70 5.18
C HIS A 208 -18.14 -0.56 4.17
N GLY A 209 -18.40 -0.85 2.88
CA GLY A 209 -18.50 0.15 1.82
C GLY A 209 -17.21 0.93 1.60
N LEU A 210 -16.07 0.36 2.00
CA LEU A 210 -14.75 0.88 1.72
C LEU A 210 -14.32 0.42 0.32
N ARG A 211 -13.15 0.87 -0.11
CA ARG A 211 -12.54 0.44 -1.35
C ARG A 211 -11.03 0.39 -1.19
N TRP A 212 -10.40 -0.50 -1.94
CA TRP A 212 -8.96 -0.48 -2.13
C TRP A 212 -8.55 0.83 -2.79
N ALA A 213 -7.57 1.51 -2.20
CA ALA A 213 -7.05 2.77 -2.68
C ALA A 213 -5.67 3.05 -2.06
N PRO A 214 -4.77 3.73 -2.77
CA PRO A 214 -3.53 4.21 -2.20
C PRO A 214 -3.75 5.44 -1.32
N ALA A 215 -2.83 5.71 -0.38
CA ALA A 215 -2.97 6.81 0.59
C ALA A 215 -3.36 8.19 0.02
N PRO A 216 -2.80 8.68 -1.12
CA PRO A 216 -3.19 9.99 -1.68
C PRO A 216 -4.52 10.01 -2.42
N GLU A 217 -5.17 8.86 -2.64
CA GLU A 217 -6.38 8.79 -3.46
C GLU A 217 -7.56 9.56 -2.79
N PRO A 218 -8.10 10.60 -3.42
CA PRO A 218 -9.00 11.54 -2.75
C PRO A 218 -10.34 10.95 -2.35
N SER A 219 -10.79 9.94 -3.10
CA SER A 219 -12.05 9.26 -2.79
C SER A 219 -11.87 8.09 -1.80
N GLN A 220 -10.67 7.91 -1.21
CA GLN A 220 -10.48 7.09 -0.01
C GLN A 220 -11.14 7.76 1.21
N ARG A 221 -11.55 6.97 2.21
CA ARG A 221 -12.14 7.49 3.46
C ARG A 221 -11.15 8.32 4.29
N TYR A 222 -9.87 7.93 4.29
CA TYR A 222 -8.80 8.59 5.03
C TYR A 222 -7.65 8.95 4.08
N PRO A 223 -7.84 9.93 3.16
CA PRO A 223 -6.79 10.35 2.26
C PRO A 223 -5.67 11.04 3.06
N THR A 224 -4.44 10.86 2.62
CA THR A 224 -3.27 11.51 3.20
C THR A 224 -2.52 12.26 2.13
N GLY A 225 -2.24 13.54 2.36
CA GLY A 225 -1.46 14.35 1.42
C GLY A 225 -0.01 13.86 1.30
N TYR A 226 0.62 14.14 0.17
CA TYR A 226 2.03 13.85 -0.03
C TYR A 226 2.90 14.93 0.66
N GLY A 227 3.82 14.50 1.53
CA GLY A 227 4.85 15.36 2.17
C GLY A 227 4.57 15.81 3.62
N GLY A 228 3.56 15.24 4.29
CA GLY A 228 3.23 15.55 5.69
C GLY A 228 3.90 14.62 6.71
N GLN A 229 4.20 15.17 7.89
CA GLN A 229 4.60 14.42 9.09
C GLN A 229 3.49 14.48 10.13
N HIS A 230 3.13 13.33 10.72
CA HIS A 230 2.18 13.22 11.82
C HIS A 230 2.94 13.16 13.14
N GLY A 231 2.78 14.19 13.97
CA GLY A 231 3.27 14.25 15.35
C GLY A 231 2.12 14.07 16.34
N ASP A 232 1.62 15.19 16.87
CA ASP A 232 0.57 15.22 17.90
C ASP A 232 -0.79 14.66 17.41
N GLU A 233 -0.99 14.62 16.10
CA GLU A 233 -2.22 14.16 15.43
C GLU A 233 -2.48 12.65 15.59
N ILE A 234 -1.48 11.85 15.98
CA ILE A 234 -1.61 10.39 16.15
C ILE A 234 -2.76 10.05 17.12
N LYS A 235 -2.87 10.80 18.23
CA LYS A 235 -3.94 10.61 19.21
C LYS A 235 -5.31 10.95 18.63
N GLU A 236 -5.39 12.03 17.86
CA GLU A 236 -6.63 12.47 17.22
C GLU A 236 -7.11 11.46 16.19
N PHE A 237 -6.18 10.91 15.39
CA PHE A 237 -6.50 9.83 14.44
C PHE A 237 -6.99 8.57 15.14
N LEU A 238 -6.40 8.18 16.26
CA LEU A 238 -6.87 7.03 17.04
C LEU A 238 -8.27 7.28 17.63
N VAL A 239 -8.51 8.46 18.19
CA VAL A 239 -9.84 8.83 18.72
C VAL A 239 -10.88 8.82 17.59
N GLN A 240 -10.56 9.39 16.43
CA GLN A 240 -11.45 9.37 15.27
C GLN A 240 -11.71 7.93 14.79
N ALA A 241 -10.68 7.08 14.72
CA ALA A 241 -10.83 5.68 14.32
C ALA A 241 -11.74 4.91 15.28
N LYS A 242 -11.58 5.10 16.60
CA LYS A 242 -12.45 4.48 17.61
C LYS A 242 -13.90 4.94 17.50
N TYR A 243 -14.12 6.21 17.17
CA TYR A 243 -15.46 6.75 16.92
C TYR A 243 -16.08 6.16 15.65
N ASP A 244 -15.32 6.16 14.55
CA ASP A 244 -15.76 5.69 13.23
C ASP A 244 -16.11 4.20 13.20
N TYR A 245 -15.49 3.41 14.07
CA TYR A 245 -15.64 1.96 14.19
C TYR A 245 -16.24 1.52 15.53
N GLN A 246 -16.94 2.42 16.25
CA GLN A 246 -17.52 2.13 17.56
C GLN A 246 -18.47 0.92 17.56
N ASP A 247 -19.10 0.62 16.42
CA ASP A 247 -20.04 -0.48 16.23
C ASP A 247 -19.40 -1.71 15.56
N THR A 248 -18.06 -1.73 15.40
CA THR A 248 -17.30 -2.81 14.76
C THR A 248 -16.30 -3.43 15.74
N PRO A 249 -16.71 -4.42 16.56
CA PRO A 249 -15.86 -5.00 17.60
C PRO A 249 -14.52 -5.52 17.10
N THR A 250 -14.49 -6.10 15.90
CA THR A 250 -13.28 -6.59 15.24
C THR A 250 -12.23 -5.50 15.08
N VAL A 251 -12.62 -4.33 14.54
CA VAL A 251 -11.69 -3.21 14.36
C VAL A 251 -11.30 -2.60 15.69
N LEU A 252 -12.24 -2.48 16.64
CA LEU A 252 -11.92 -1.98 17.98
C LEU A 252 -10.87 -2.85 18.68
N ALA A 253 -10.90 -4.17 18.52
CA ALA A 253 -9.85 -5.05 19.04
C ALA A 253 -8.48 -4.72 18.44
N GLY A 254 -8.39 -4.56 17.11
CA GLY A 254 -7.16 -4.14 16.45
C GLY A 254 -6.69 -2.74 16.87
N LEU A 255 -7.61 -1.81 17.14
CA LEU A 255 -7.28 -0.45 17.63
C LEU A 255 -6.79 -0.45 19.08
N VAL A 256 -7.23 -1.39 19.92
CA VAL A 256 -6.68 -1.58 21.27
C VAL A 256 -5.24 -2.06 21.19
N THR A 257 -4.96 -3.08 20.39
CA THR A 257 -3.59 -3.56 20.17
C THR A 257 -2.69 -2.47 19.57
N TYR A 258 -3.22 -1.68 18.63
CA TYR A 258 -2.51 -0.52 18.08
C TYR A 258 -2.18 0.50 19.18
N GLU A 259 -3.13 0.85 20.06
CA GLU A 259 -2.92 1.81 21.15
C GLU A 259 -1.80 1.36 22.10
N GLU A 260 -1.77 0.07 22.46
CA GLU A 260 -0.72 -0.52 23.30
C GLU A 260 0.68 -0.38 22.66
N LEU A 261 0.80 -0.54 21.34
CA LEU A 261 2.07 -0.41 20.62
C LEU A 261 2.59 1.03 20.54
N ILE A 262 1.69 2.02 20.64
CA ILE A 262 2.04 3.44 20.55
C ILE A 262 2.03 4.16 21.90
N ASP A 263 1.74 3.47 23.00
CA ASP A 263 1.56 4.08 24.34
C ASP A 263 2.79 4.90 24.79
N TRP A 264 3.99 4.49 24.38
CA TRP A 264 5.24 5.23 24.64
C TRP A 264 5.32 6.59 23.92
N ILE A 265 4.63 6.75 22.78
CA ILE A 265 4.50 8.02 22.05
C ILE A 265 3.40 8.87 22.70
N VAL A 266 2.35 8.22 23.20
CA VAL A 266 1.16 8.89 23.74
C VAL A 266 1.39 9.44 25.16
N THR A 267 2.32 8.86 25.92
CA THR A 267 2.61 9.24 27.31
C THR A 267 3.79 10.20 27.49
N SER A 268 4.55 10.49 26.42
CA SER A 268 5.65 11.45 26.40
C SER A 268 5.20 12.87 26.02
#